data_AF-A0A921S8X3-F1
#
_entry.id   AF-A0A921S8X3-F1
#
_cell.length_a   1.000
_cell.length_b   1.000
_cell.length_c   1.000
_cell.angle_alpha   90.00
_cell.angle_beta   90.00
_cell.angle_gamma   90.00
#
_symmetry.space_group_name_H-M   'P 1'
#
loop_
_entity.id
_entity.type
_entity.pdbx_description
1 polymer ?
#
loop_
_entity_poly.entity_id
_entity_poly.type
_entity_poly.pdbx_seq_one_letter_code
_entity_poly.pdbx_strand_id
1 'polypeptide(L)' 'YPQIGKGLKLVAEDADYVVSIKPETDCDVYNETATANPLCSMFALSTGEYPFGSLVAE' A
#
# COMPACT_ATOMS: atom_id res chain seq x y z
N TYR A 1 18.58 -8.76 9.13
CA TYR A 1 17.98 -8.05 7.98
C TYR A 1 17.25 -6.82 8.48
N PRO A 2 17.31 -5.68 7.78
CA PRO A 2 16.45 -4.53 8.09
C PRO A 2 14.99 -4.98 7.96
N GLN A 3 14.23 -4.75 9.02
CA GLN A 3 12.80 -5.06 9.10
C GLN A 3 12.09 -3.72 9.03
N ILE A 4 11.37 -3.46 7.94
CA ILE A 4 10.56 -2.26 7.79
C ILE A 4 9.58 -2.21 8.97
N GLY A 5 9.57 -1.10 9.71
CA GLY A 5 8.62 -0.90 10.82
C GLY A 5 9.01 -1.47 12.18
N LYS A 6 10.21 -2.05 12.37
CA LYS A 6 10.60 -2.61 13.69
C LYS A 6 10.63 -1.53 14.79
N GLY A 7 9.79 -1.72 15.82
CA GLY A 7 9.68 -0.80 16.97
C GLY A 7 8.76 0.40 16.74
N LEU A 8 8.16 0.52 15.56
CA LEU A 8 7.14 1.53 15.27
C LEU A 8 5.75 0.94 15.52
N LYS A 9 4.80 1.80 15.94
CA LYS A 9 3.39 1.42 16.00
C LYS A 9 2.91 1.19 14.56
N LEU A 10 2.43 -0.02 14.28
CA LEU A 10 1.79 -0.34 13.01
C LEU A 10 0.41 0.34 13.00
N VAL A 11 0.14 1.07 11.93
CA VAL A 11 -1.14 1.71 11.66
C VAL A 11 -1.52 1.34 10.23
N ALA A 12 -2.76 0.93 10.05
CA ALA A 12 -3.31 0.68 8.73
C ALA A 12 -4.66 1.40 8.66
N GLU A 13 -4.94 1.99 7.51
CA GLU A 13 -6.16 2.72 7.22
C GLU A 13 -6.82 2.07 6.01
N ASP A 14 -8.14 1.93 6.06
CA ASP A 14 -8.91 1.38 4.96
C ASP A 14 -8.95 2.42 3.83
N ALA A 15 -8.18 2.15 2.77
CA ALA A 15 -8.02 3.04 1.64
C ALA A 15 -7.51 2.31 0.40
N ASP A 16 -7.67 2.95 -0.76
CA ASP A 16 -7.02 2.54 -1.99
C ASP A 16 -5.61 3.13 -2.05
N TYR A 17 -4.61 2.26 -2.21
CA TYR A 17 -3.21 2.64 -2.29
C TYR A 17 -2.66 2.37 -3.68
N VAL A 18 -1.76 3.26 -4.11
CA VAL A 18 -0.97 3.09 -5.33
C VAL A 18 0.49 3.04 -4.94
N VAL A 19 1.18 1.97 -5.35
CA VAL A 19 2.61 1.79 -5.09
C VAL A 19 3.38 1.75 -6.39
N SER A 20 4.40 2.60 -6.46
CA SER A 20 5.43 2.61 -7.49
C SER A 20 6.42 1.47 -7.26
N ILE A 21 6.53 0.55 -8.21
CA ILE A 21 7.46 -0.60 -8.06
C ILE A 21 8.93 -0.20 -8.27
N LYS A 22 9.18 0.96 -8.90
CA LYS A 22 10.53 1.52 -9.09
C LYS A 22 10.62 2.97 -8.59
N PRO A 23 11.78 3.39 -8.07
CA PRO A 23 11.98 4.75 -7.59
C PRO A 23 11.91 5.79 -8.73
N GLU A 24 12.16 5.39 -9.98
CA GLU A 24 12.00 6.26 -11.14
C GLU A 24 10.56 6.31 -11.69
N THR A 25 9.60 5.64 -11.03
CA THR A 25 8.19 5.59 -11.45
C THR A 25 7.36 6.57 -10.64
N ASP A 26 6.74 7.52 -11.32
CA ASP A 26 5.74 8.43 -10.75
C ASP A 26 4.33 7.94 -11.12
N CYS A 27 3.52 7.69 -10.09
CA CYS A 27 2.13 7.27 -10.25
C CYS A 27 1.23 8.49 -10.04
N ASP A 28 0.71 9.04 -11.13
CA ASP A 28 -0.23 10.16 -11.08
C ASP A 28 -1.58 9.68 -10.54
N VAL A 29 -1.77 9.82 -9.22
CA VAL A 29 -3.00 9.43 -8.51
C VAL A 29 -4.08 10.51 -8.53
N TYR A 30 -3.78 11.70 -9.06
CA TYR A 30 -4.72 12.83 -9.09
C TYR A 30 -5.36 13.04 -10.46
N ASN A 31 -4.79 12.44 -11.50
CA ASN A 31 -5.29 12.54 -12.86
C ASN A 31 -5.91 11.21 -13.33
N GLU A 32 -7.21 11.07 -13.15
CA GLU A 32 -7.98 9.88 -13.56
C GLU A 32 -7.90 9.59 -15.06
N THR A 33 -7.50 10.57 -15.87
CA THR A 33 -7.35 10.43 -17.33
C THR A 33 -5.93 10.12 -17.77
N ALA A 34 -4.96 10.10 -16.84
CA ALA A 34 -3.59 9.74 -17.15
C ALA A 34 -3.48 8.27 -17.57
N THR A 35 -2.58 7.99 -18.51
CA THR A 35 -2.28 6.60 -18.87
C THR A 35 -1.60 5.92 -17.69
N ALA A 36 -2.22 4.90 -17.13
CA ALA A 36 -1.65 4.14 -16.02
C ALA A 36 -0.29 3.54 -16.43
N ASN A 37 0.76 3.88 -15.68
CA ASN A 37 2.08 3.30 -15.90
C ASN A 37 2.04 1.81 -15.48
N PRO A 38 2.54 0.87 -16.31
CA PRO A 38 2.55 -0.56 -15.97
C PRO A 38 3.33 -0.90 -14.69
N LEU A 39 4.15 0.02 -14.17
CA LEU A 39 4.90 -0.12 -12.92
C LEU A 39 4.19 0.49 -11.71
N CYS A 40 2.96 0.98 -11.87
CA CYS A 40 2.07 1.39 -10.79
C CYS A 40 1.11 0.25 -10.46
N SER A 41 1.12 -0.21 -9.21
CA SER A 41 0.20 -1.25 -8.75
C SER A 41 -0.77 -0.66 -7.74
N MET A 42 -2.06 -0.94 -7.94
CA MET A 42 -3.13 -0.53 -7.04
C MET A 42 -3.53 -1.71 -6.15
N PHE A 43 -3.71 -1.44 -4.86
CA PHE A 43 -4.33 -2.39 -3.95
C PHE A 43 -5.22 -1.66 -2.96
N ALA A 44 -6.36 -2.27 -2.67
CA ALA A 44 -7.24 -1.81 -1.60
C ALA A 44 -6.81 -2.47 -0.30
N LEU A 45 -6.64 -1.66 0.75
CA LEU A 45 -6.58 -2.18 2.10
C LEU A 45 -7.99 -2.10 2.70
N SER A 46 -8.54 -3.23 3.11
CA SER A 46 -9.78 -3.30 3.87
C SER A 46 -9.55 -4.23 5.05
N THR A 47 -9.46 -3.66 6.24
CA THR A 47 -9.24 -4.39 7.50
C THR A 47 -10.49 -5.14 7.96
N GLY A 48 -11.68 -4.77 7.44
CA GLY A 48 -12.92 -5.49 7.69
C GLY A 48 -13.31 -5.45 9.18
N GLU A 49 -13.77 -6.58 9.73
CA GLU A 49 -14.11 -6.69 11.16
C GLU A 49 -12.88 -6.81 12.09
N TYR A 50 -11.68 -7.07 11.56
CA TYR A 50 -10.51 -7.40 12.37
C TYR A 50 -9.45 -6.30 12.30
N PRO A 51 -8.91 -5.83 13.43
CA PRO A 51 -7.82 -4.86 13.41
C PRO A 51 -6.59 -5.42 12.71
N PHE A 52 -5.88 -4.56 11.97
CA PHE A 52 -4.67 -4.91 11.22
C PHE A 52 -3.66 -5.66 12.09
N GLY A 53 -3.14 -6.79 11.58
CA GLY A 53 -2.21 -7.66 12.30
C GLY A 53 -2.85 -8.63 13.30
N SER A 54 -4.19 -8.67 13.42
CA SER A 54 -4.90 -9.67 14.23
C SER A 54 -4.81 -11.08 13.64
N LEU A 55 -4.76 -11.17 12.30
CA LEU A 55 -4.58 -12.44 11.58
C LEU A 55 -3.13 -12.54 11.11
N VAL A 56 -2.23 -12.90 12.02
CA VAL A 56 -0.88 -13.34 11.62
C VAL A 56 -1.04 -14.79 11.15
N ALA A 57 -0.99 -15.01 9.83
CA ALA A 57 -0.85 -16.36 9.30
C ALA A 57 0.52 -16.91 9.74
N GLU A 58 0.52 -18.10 10.35
CA GLU A 58 1.73 -18.89 10.65
C GLU A 58 2.54 -19.22 9.38
#